data_AF-A0AAU6MVV5-F1
#
_entry.id   AF-A0AAU6MVV5-F1
#
_cell.length_a   1.000
_cell.length_b   1.000
_cell.length_c   1.000
_cell.angle_alpha   90.00
_cell.angle_beta   90.00
_cell.angle_gamma   90.00
#
_symmetry.space_group_name_H-M   'P 1'
#
loop_
_entity.id
_entity.type
_entity.pdbx_description
1 polymer ?
#
loop_
_entity_poly.entity_id
_entity_poly.type
_entity_poly.pdbx_seq_one_letter_code
_entity_poly.pdbx_strand_id
1 'polypeptide(L)'
;MGNMHGTVYRNGTEINVGYGVPTTCEHPACCTQIDRGMAHLCGENHGNNEHGCGGYFCGNHLYMAPEGQIGDRCILCRDNGADPTRDSDDAMVVAFPTA
;
A
#
# COMPACT_ATOMS: atom_id res chain seq x y z
N MET A 1 -9.27 21.71 3.82
CA MET A 1 -9.19 20.29 4.21
C MET A 1 -7.96 19.73 3.53
N GLY A 2 -6.93 19.36 4.30
CA GLY A 2 -5.64 18.94 3.75
C GLY A 2 -5.75 17.54 3.19
N ASN A 3 -5.60 17.39 1.87
CA ASN A 3 -5.38 16.10 1.26
C ASN A 3 -4.02 15.61 1.78
N MET A 4 -3.99 14.49 2.48
CA MET A 4 -2.76 13.90 3.02
C MET A 4 -1.95 13.36 1.84
N HIS A 5 -1.19 14.24 1.19
CA HIS A 5 -0.20 13.90 0.16
C HIS A 5 1.14 13.68 0.84
N GLY A 6 1.88 12.69 0.37
CA GLY A 6 3.20 12.38 0.87
C GLY A 6 4.02 11.67 -0.19
N THR A 7 5.22 11.28 0.22
CA THR A 7 6.18 10.63 -0.65
C THR A 7 6.78 9.45 0.08
N VAL A 8 6.82 8.28 -0.58
CA VAL A 8 7.41 7.05 -0.04
C VAL A 8 8.32 6.42 -1.08
N TYR A 9 9.17 5.49 -0.67
CA TYR A 9 10.08 4.81 -1.58
C TYR A 9 9.63 3.36 -1.77
N ARG A 10 9.60 2.92 -3.02
CA ARG A 10 9.32 1.53 -3.41
C ARG A 10 10.30 1.12 -4.49
N ASN A 11 11.03 0.03 -4.29
CA ASN A 11 12.05 -0.43 -5.24
C ASN A 11 13.06 0.67 -5.61
N GLY A 12 13.55 1.38 -4.58
CA GLY A 12 14.47 2.51 -4.73
C GLY A 12 13.89 3.73 -5.44
N THR A 13 12.62 3.70 -5.85
CA THR A 13 11.95 4.77 -6.59
C THR A 13 11.05 5.55 -5.67
N GLU A 14 11.21 6.87 -5.69
CA GLU A 14 10.32 7.79 -4.98
C GLU A 14 8.95 7.84 -5.67
N ILE A 15 7.87 7.60 -4.91
CA ILE A 15 6.50 7.65 -5.40
C ILE A 15 5.66 8.61 -4.56
N ASN A 16 4.78 9.35 -5.23
CA ASN A 16 3.78 10.19 -4.57
C ASN A 16 2.60 9.34 -4.10
N VAL A 17 2.09 9.63 -2.92
CA VAL A 17 0.95 8.94 -2.29
C VAL A 17 -0.07 9.94 -1.78
N GLY A 18 -1.30 9.47 -1.56
CA GLY A 18 -2.40 10.25 -1.03
C GLY A 18 -3.61 10.36 -1.94
N TYR A 19 -4.68 10.94 -1.39
CA TYR A 19 -5.97 11.08 -2.07
C TYR A 19 -5.86 11.87 -3.37
N GLY A 20 -6.37 11.29 -4.46
CA GLY A 20 -6.36 11.91 -5.78
C GLY A 20 -5.03 11.80 -6.53
N VAL A 21 -4.03 11.10 -5.99
CA VAL A 21 -2.84 10.70 -6.75
C VAL A 21 -3.18 9.44 -7.57
N PRO A 22 -3.36 9.53 -8.89
CA PRO A 22 -3.91 8.43 -9.68
C PRO A 22 -2.96 7.22 -9.71
N THR A 23 -3.54 6.03 -9.66
CA THR A 23 -2.84 4.77 -9.92
C THR A 23 -3.80 3.73 -10.49
N THR A 24 -3.25 2.62 -10.96
CA THR A 24 -4.04 1.43 -11.33
C THR A 24 -3.97 0.43 -10.19
N CYS A 25 -5.05 -0.32 -9.97
CA CYS A 25 -5.05 -1.45 -9.04
C CYS A 25 -3.89 -2.41 -9.36
N GLU A 26 -3.14 -2.81 -8.35
CA GLU A 26 -1.94 -3.64 -8.51
C GLU A 26 -2.23 -5.14 -8.51
N HIS A 27 -3.50 -5.54 -8.57
CA HIS A 27 -3.85 -6.93 -8.79
C HIS A 27 -3.53 -7.29 -10.26
N PRO A 28 -2.77 -8.36 -10.56
CA PRO A 28 -2.23 -8.65 -11.89
C PRO A 28 -3.26 -8.72 -13.03
N ALA A 29 -4.51 -9.06 -12.70
CA ALA A 29 -5.62 -9.16 -13.65
C ALA A 29 -6.62 -8.00 -13.56
N CYS A 30 -6.26 -6.88 -12.94
CA CYS A 30 -7.15 -5.74 -12.74
C CYS A 30 -6.58 -4.46 -13.37
N CYS A 31 -7.42 -3.72 -14.09
CA CYS A 31 -7.06 -2.43 -14.70
C CYS A 31 -7.88 -1.26 -14.13
N THR A 32 -8.56 -1.46 -12.99
CA THR A 32 -9.39 -0.42 -12.37
C THR A 32 -8.52 0.77 -11.97
N GLN A 33 -8.91 1.96 -12.43
CA GLN A 33 -8.31 3.23 -12.02
C GLN A 33 -8.78 3.59 -10.62
N ILE A 34 -7.84 3.98 -9.77
CA ILE A 34 -8.02 4.35 -8.37
C ILE A 34 -7.08 5.51 -8.05
N ASP A 35 -6.94 5.84 -6.76
CA ASP A 35 -5.89 6.72 -6.26
C ASP A 35 -5.02 6.02 -5.20
N ARG A 36 -3.88 6.63 -4.88
CA ARG A 36 -2.96 6.16 -3.84
C ARG A 36 -3.36 6.61 -2.44
N GLY A 37 -4.65 6.82 -2.20
CA GLY A 37 -5.21 7.11 -0.90
C GLY A 37 -5.27 5.87 -0.01
N MET A 38 -5.49 6.12 1.28
CA MET A 38 -5.55 5.09 2.32
C MET A 38 -6.67 4.07 2.10
N ALA A 39 -7.79 4.48 1.49
CA ALA A 39 -8.90 3.59 1.15
C ALA A 39 -8.55 2.52 0.12
N HIS A 40 -7.38 2.63 -0.52
CA HIS A 40 -6.87 1.69 -1.50
C HIS A 40 -5.58 1.03 -1.05
N LEU A 41 -5.09 1.30 0.15
CA LEU A 41 -3.81 0.80 0.64
C LEU A 41 -3.93 -0.62 1.21
N CYS A 42 -3.01 -1.51 0.80
CA CYS A 42 -2.75 -2.75 1.52
C CYS A 42 -1.77 -2.48 2.67
N GLY A 43 -2.31 -2.27 3.87
CA GLY A 43 -1.56 -1.96 5.08
C GLY A 43 -2.35 -1.03 5.99
N GLU A 44 -1.66 -0.49 7.00
CA GLU A 44 -2.24 0.49 7.92
C GLU A 44 -1.81 1.92 7.59
N ASN A 45 -0.61 2.13 7.06
CA ASN A 45 -0.08 3.46 6.79
C ASN A 45 0.88 3.45 5.60
N HIS A 46 1.01 4.59 4.92
CA HIS A 46 1.95 4.74 3.80
C HIS A 46 3.40 4.51 4.26
N GLY A 47 4.17 3.74 3.48
CA GLY A 47 5.58 3.47 3.75
C GLY A 47 5.84 2.50 4.91
N ASN A 48 4.78 1.96 5.54
CA ASN A 48 4.90 0.94 6.57
C ASN A 48 4.49 -0.44 5.99
N ASN A 49 5.38 -1.42 6.12
CA ASN A 49 5.18 -2.80 5.65
C ASN A 49 4.93 -3.82 6.78
N GLU A 50 4.74 -3.38 8.03
CA GLU A 50 4.57 -4.26 9.19
C GLU A 50 3.39 -5.25 9.02
N HIS A 51 2.33 -4.83 8.32
CA HIS A 51 1.13 -5.64 8.14
C HIS A 51 0.62 -5.74 6.70
N GLY A 52 1.26 -5.14 5.71
CA GLY A 52 0.83 -5.20 4.31
C GLY A 52 1.93 -4.79 3.34
N CYS A 53 1.78 -5.08 2.06
CA CYS A 53 2.81 -4.79 1.06
C CYS A 53 2.96 -3.31 0.68
N GLY A 54 2.13 -2.42 1.23
CA GLY A 54 2.08 -1.02 0.85
C GLY A 54 1.50 -0.77 -0.54
N GLY A 55 1.18 -1.81 -1.30
CA GLY A 55 0.59 -1.71 -2.64
C GLY A 55 -0.85 -1.16 -2.62
N TYR A 56 -1.33 -0.78 -3.80
CA TYR A 56 -2.64 -0.15 -3.98
C TYR A 56 -3.63 -1.03 -4.73
N PHE A 57 -4.80 -1.27 -4.13
CA PHE A 57 -5.80 -2.21 -4.62
C PHE A 57 -7.20 -1.58 -4.59
N CYS A 58 -8.02 -1.89 -5.59
CA CYS A 58 -9.42 -1.47 -5.60
C CYS A 58 -10.22 -2.24 -4.53
N GLY A 59 -11.42 -1.75 -4.21
CA GLY A 59 -12.27 -2.36 -3.17
C GLY A 59 -12.65 -3.83 -3.39
N ASN A 60 -12.52 -4.35 -4.62
CA ASN A 60 -12.74 -5.78 -4.91
C ASN A 60 -11.53 -6.65 -4.56
N HIS A 61 -10.35 -6.06 -4.44
CA HIS A 61 -9.09 -6.74 -4.15
C HIS A 61 -8.50 -6.34 -2.79
N LEU A 62 -9.23 -5.55 -2.01
CA LEU A 62 -8.97 -5.28 -0.60
C LEU A 62 -9.93 -6.07 0.27
N TYR A 63 -9.39 -6.58 1.37
CA TYR A 63 -10.07 -7.35 2.37
C TYR A 63 -9.75 -6.76 3.74
N MET A 64 -10.71 -6.81 4.65
CA MET A 64 -10.49 -6.40 6.03
C MET A 64 -9.31 -7.20 6.62
N ALA A 65 -8.44 -6.51 7.37
CA ALA A 65 -7.34 -7.17 8.07
C ALA A 65 -7.85 -8.26 9.04
N PRO A 66 -7.06 -9.31 9.29
CA PRO A 66 -7.41 -10.34 10.25
C PRO A 66 -7.57 -9.77 11.67
N GLU A 67 -8.29 -10.49 12.53
CA GLU A 67 -8.58 -10.05 13.91
C GLU A 67 -7.30 -9.64 14.64
N GLY A 68 -7.34 -8.45 15.27
CA GLY A 68 -6.21 -7.87 15.99
C GLY A 68 -5.24 -7.03 15.14
N GLN A 69 -5.46 -6.89 13.83
CA GLN A 69 -4.72 -5.98 12.96
C GLN A 69 -5.60 -4.83 12.45
N ILE A 70 -4.98 -3.68 12.14
CA ILE A 70 -5.66 -2.51 11.57
C ILE A 70 -5.37 -2.40 10.07
N GLY A 71 -6.33 -1.82 9.33
CA GLY A 71 -6.23 -1.52 7.90
C GLY A 71 -6.81 -2.61 7.01
N ASP A 72 -6.46 -2.56 5.73
CA ASP A 72 -6.92 -3.49 4.70
C ASP A 72 -5.76 -4.32 4.13
N ARG A 73 -6.07 -5.46 3.53
CA ARG A 73 -5.11 -6.44 2.99
C ARG A 73 -5.48 -6.81 1.57
N CYS A 74 -4.47 -6.91 0.70
CA CYS A 74 -4.63 -7.66 -0.54
C CYS A 74 -4.73 -9.16 -0.23
N ILE A 75 -5.19 -9.95 -1.21
CA ILE A 75 -5.37 -11.40 -1.03
C ILE A 75 -4.08 -12.11 -0.59
N LEU A 76 -2.92 -11.67 -1.10
CA LEU A 76 -1.63 -12.27 -0.76
C LEU A 76 -1.21 -11.98 0.68
N CYS A 77 -1.39 -10.74 1.15
CA CYS A 77 -1.06 -10.38 2.54
C CYS A 77 -2.04 -11.03 3.52
N ARG A 78 -3.31 -11.20 3.13
CA ARG A 78 -4.32 -11.89 3.92
C ARG A 78 -3.97 -13.37 4.11
N ASP A 79 -3.66 -14.08 3.03
CA ASP A 79 -3.38 -15.52 3.08
C ASP A 79 -2.03 -15.83 3.73
N ASN A 80 -1.03 -14.96 3.58
CA ASN A 80 0.29 -15.14 4.20
C ASN A 80 0.38 -14.58 5.64
N GLY A 81 -0.63 -13.84 6.10
CA GLY A 81 -0.68 -13.21 7.43
C GLY A 81 0.28 -12.02 7.63
N ALA A 82 1.12 -11.72 6.65
CA ALA A 82 2.09 -10.63 6.66
C ALA A 82 2.52 -10.29 5.22
N ASP A 83 3.26 -9.19 5.07
CA ASP A 83 3.73 -8.74 3.77
C ASP A 83 4.64 -9.81 3.09
N PRO A 84 4.29 -10.32 1.88
CA PRO A 84 5.16 -11.18 1.10
C PRO A 84 6.37 -10.43 0.50
N THR A 85 6.33 -9.09 0.44
CA THR A 85 7.42 -8.28 -0.11
C THR A 85 8.43 -7.81 0.95
N ARG A 86 8.28 -8.17 2.23
CA ARG A 86 9.03 -7.52 3.32
C ARG A 86 10.55 -7.66 3.20
N ASP A 87 10.98 -8.77 2.61
CA ASP A 87 12.38 -9.14 2.38
C ASP A 87 12.77 -8.97 0.90
N SER A 88 11.95 -8.24 0.12
CA SER A 88 12.14 -7.95 -1.30
C SER A 88 12.42 -6.47 -1.51
N ASP A 89 13.18 -6.16 -2.56
CA ASP A 89 13.40 -4.78 -3.01
C ASP A 89 12.09 -4.04 -3.34
N ASP A 90 10.98 -4.75 -3.60
CA ASP A 90 9.67 -4.17 -3.89
C ASP A 90 8.88 -3.71 -2.66
N ALA A 91 9.42 -3.87 -1.44
CA ALA A 91 8.82 -3.34 -0.22
C ALA A 91 8.66 -1.81 -0.27
N MET A 92 7.54 -1.30 0.26
CA MET A 92 7.42 0.13 0.56
C MET A 92 8.07 0.45 1.91
N VAL A 93 8.96 1.44 1.92
CA VAL A 93 9.62 1.92 3.13
C VAL A 93 9.42 3.43 3.33
N VAL A 94 9.32 3.86 4.59
CA VAL A 94 9.34 5.29 4.95
C VAL A 94 10.73 5.84 4.67
N ALA A 95 10.84 6.81 3.77
CA ALA A 95 12.07 7.60 3.67
C ALA A 95 12.09 8.65 4.77
N PHE A 96 13.00 8.47 5.72
CA PHE A 96 13.53 9.62 6.42
C PHE A 96 14.52 10.28 5.46
N PRO A 97 14.35 11.58 5.11
CA PRO A 97 15.35 12.25 4.30
C PRO A 97 16.69 12.16 5.03
N THR A 98 17.70 11.60 4.36
CA THR A 98 19.08 11.66 4.83
C THR A 98 19.50 13.13 4.80
N ALA A 99 19.80 13.68 5.98
CA ALA A 99 20.34 15.02 6.16
C ALA A 99 21.70 15.21 5.48
#